data_AF-A0A2S5W1V2-F1
#
_entry.id   AF-A0A2S5W1V2-F1
#
_cell.length_a   1.000
_cell.length_b   1.000
_cell.length_c   1.000
_cell.angle_alpha   90.00
_cell.angle_beta   90.00
_cell.angle_gamma   90.00
#
_symmetry.space_group_name_H-M   'P 1'
#
loop_
_entity.id
_entity.type
_entity.pdbx_description
1 polymer ?
#
loop_
_entity_poly.entity_id
_entity_poly.type
_entity_poly.pdbx_seq_one_letter_code
_entity_poly.pdbx_strand_id
1 'polypeptide(L)'
;MVDNIVVRSPGKSLPKPLAGLAFVTMWAVAIVLFSIAHLVENPHVGAFVVDTGLVLLCVGFSILFVDWVRTALRVMLFGLIGIVLFLVFDLADIQVFVYMLRIIVPLFALFTPVNRIANGFRIFA
;
A
#
# COMPACT_ATOMS: atom_id res chain seq x y z
N MET A 1 4.43 -32.40 -23.42
CA MET A 1 4.35 -30.95 -23.67
C MET A 1 5.16 -30.27 -22.60
N VAL A 2 6.30 -29.68 -22.96
CA VAL A 2 7.07 -28.84 -22.03
C VAL A 2 6.33 -27.52 -22.00
N ASP A 3 5.61 -27.26 -20.90
CA ASP A 3 5.05 -25.95 -20.67
C ASP A 3 6.21 -24.96 -20.63
N ASN A 4 6.33 -24.18 -21.71
CA ASN A 4 7.12 -22.96 -21.73
C ASN A 4 6.47 -21.99 -20.75
N ILE A 5 6.67 -22.21 -19.45
CA ILE A 5 6.51 -21.18 -18.44
C ILE A 5 7.56 -20.16 -18.84
N VAL A 6 7.12 -19.14 -19.58
CA VAL A 6 7.92 -17.95 -19.85
C VAL A 6 8.26 -17.42 -18.47
N VAL A 7 9.44 -17.79 -17.98
CA VAL A 7 10.08 -17.16 -16.84
C VAL A 7 10.33 -15.74 -17.31
N ARG A 8 9.31 -14.87 -17.18
CA ARG A 8 9.46 -13.45 -17.43
C ARG A 8 10.62 -13.06 -16.55
N SER A 9 11.76 -12.76 -17.20
CA SER A 9 13.00 -12.36 -16.52
C SER A 9 12.60 -11.47 -15.36
N PRO A 10 12.82 -11.92 -14.13
CA PRO A 10 12.32 -11.18 -13.01
C PRO A 10 13.06 -9.84 -13.07
N GLY A 11 12.30 -8.74 -13.00
CA GLY A 11 12.78 -7.41 -13.40
C GLY A 11 13.99 -6.93 -12.57
N LYS A 12 14.29 -5.63 -12.59
CA LYS A 12 15.33 -5.11 -11.68
C LYS A 12 14.96 -5.41 -10.22
N SER A 13 15.88 -6.08 -9.49
CA SER A 13 15.73 -6.33 -8.06
C SER A 13 15.67 -5.01 -7.28
N LEU A 14 14.82 -4.95 -6.26
CA LEU A 14 14.67 -3.80 -5.40
C LEU A 14 15.76 -3.83 -4.31
N PRO A 15 16.65 -2.83 -4.23
CA PRO A 15 17.64 -2.78 -3.16
C PRO A 15 16.96 -2.68 -1.79
N LYS A 16 17.30 -3.59 -0.86
CA LYS A 16 16.72 -3.60 0.50
C LYS A 16 16.83 -2.25 1.24
N PRO A 17 17.95 -1.50 1.15
CA PRO A 17 18.01 -0.18 1.78
C PRO A 17 16.99 0.81 1.23
N LEU A 18 16.68 0.73 -0.07
CA LEU A 18 15.69 1.58 -0.71
C LEU A 18 14.26 1.22 -0.26
N ALA A 19 13.97 -0.08 -0.10
CA ALA A 19 12.70 -0.54 0.46
C ALA A 19 12.50 -0.07 1.91
N GLY A 20 13.56 -0.17 2.73
CA GLY A 20 13.55 0.32 4.11
C GLY A 20 13.37 1.84 4.19
N LEU A 21 14.08 2.61 3.34
CA LEU A 21 13.92 4.06 3.28
C LEU A 21 12.49 4.45 2.88
N ALA A 22 11.91 3.79 1.87
CA ALA A 22 10.53 4.04 1.44
C ALA A 22 9.51 3.71 2.53
N PHE A 23 9.71 2.63 3.28
CA PHE A 23 8.90 2.30 4.45
C PHE A 23 8.95 3.41 5.50
N VAL A 24 10.15 3.81 5.91
CA VAL A 24 10.33 4.83 6.96
C VAL A 24 9.74 6.17 6.53
N THR A 25 9.95 6.60 5.29
CA THR A 25 9.43 7.89 4.81
C THR A 25 7.90 7.90 4.76
N MET A 26 7.26 6.85 4.25
CA MET A 26 5.79 6.77 4.22
C MET A 26 5.18 6.72 5.60
N TRP A 27 5.79 5.97 6.50
CA TRP A 27 5.35 5.90 7.90
C TRP A 27 5.52 7.22 8.62
N ALA A 28 6.66 7.91 8.44
CA ALA A 28 6.88 9.22 9.02
C ALA A 28 5.82 10.23 8.55
N VAL A 29 5.52 10.26 7.24
CA VAL A 29 4.46 11.12 6.69
C VAL A 29 3.10 10.73 7.26
N ALA A 30 2.76 9.44 7.33
CA ALA A 30 1.49 8.97 7.90
C ALA A 30 1.30 9.42 9.37
N ILE A 31 2.34 9.29 10.19
CA ILE A 31 2.32 9.73 11.60
C ILE A 31 2.09 11.24 11.69
N VAL A 32 2.75 12.03 10.84
CA VAL A 32 2.53 13.47 10.77
C VAL A 32 1.08 13.77 10.40
N LEU A 33 0.53 13.11 9.37
CA LEU A 33 -0.87 13.29 8.96
C LEU A 33 -1.85 12.98 10.09
N PHE A 34 -1.68 11.86 10.80
CA PHE A 34 -2.51 11.53 11.97
C PHE A 34 -2.40 12.57 13.10
N SER A 35 -1.20 13.11 13.29
CA SER A 35 -0.94 14.09 14.34
C SER A 35 -1.58 15.44 14.03
N ILE A 36 -1.65 15.85 12.76
CA ILE A 36 -2.22 17.15 12.36
C ILE A 36 -3.71 17.07 11.99
N ALA A 37 -4.28 15.87 11.81
CA ALA A 37 -5.66 15.72 11.33
C ALA A 37 -6.69 16.44 12.22
N HIS A 38 -6.48 16.45 13.53
CA HIS A 38 -7.37 17.12 14.50
C HIS A 38 -7.32 18.66 14.42
N LEU A 39 -6.31 19.22 13.76
CA LEU A 39 -6.16 20.67 13.55
C LEU A 39 -6.96 21.15 12.32
N VAL A 40 -7.52 20.24 11.54
CA VAL A 40 -8.28 20.58 10.33
C VAL A 40 -9.71 20.95 10.73
N GLU A 41 -10.10 22.20 10.46
CA GLU A 41 -11.43 22.73 10.81
C GLU A 41 -12.58 22.02 10.07
N ASN A 42 -12.34 21.62 8.81
CA ASN A 42 -13.33 20.87 8.03
C ASN A 42 -13.26 19.37 8.37
N PRO A 43 -14.33 18.78 8.93
CA PRO A 43 -14.32 17.37 9.34
C PRO A 43 -14.06 16.37 8.20
N HIS A 44 -14.54 16.65 6.99
CA HIS A 44 -14.33 15.79 5.82
C HIS A 44 -12.85 15.76 5.42
N VAL A 45 -12.25 16.95 5.33
CA VAL A 45 -10.82 17.08 5.00
C VAL A 45 -9.97 16.43 6.10
N GLY A 46 -10.34 16.58 7.38
CA GLY A 46 -9.67 15.91 8.50
C GLY A 46 -9.74 14.38 8.39
N ALA A 47 -10.90 13.82 8.03
CA ALA A 47 -11.06 12.39 7.79
C ALA A 47 -10.23 11.90 6.60
N PHE A 48 -10.22 12.65 5.49
CA PHE A 48 -9.40 12.35 4.32
C PHE A 48 -7.89 12.35 4.62
N VAL A 49 -7.42 13.27 5.49
CA VAL A 49 -6.03 13.31 5.96
C VAL A 49 -5.66 12.02 6.70
N VAL A 50 -6.56 11.52 7.56
CA VAL A 50 -6.38 10.24 8.24
C VAL A 50 -6.38 9.09 7.23
N ASP A 51 -7.32 9.06 6.29
CA ASP A 51 -7.39 7.98 5.30
C ASP A 51 -6.15 7.95 4.40
N THR A 52 -5.60 9.11 4.06
CA THR A 52 -4.32 9.23 3.34
C THR A 52 -3.16 8.64 4.16
N GLY A 53 -3.09 8.96 5.45
CA GLY A 53 -2.09 8.38 6.35
C GLY A 53 -2.19 6.86 6.43
N LEU A 54 -3.42 6.32 6.50
CA LEU A 54 -3.66 4.88 6.50
C LEU A 54 -3.15 4.20 5.23
N VAL A 55 -3.40 4.80 4.05
CA VAL A 55 -2.91 4.27 2.78
C VAL A 55 -1.37 4.27 2.75
N LEU A 56 -0.72 5.37 3.15
CA LEU A 56 0.74 5.47 3.16
C LEU A 56 1.38 4.43 4.09
N LEU A 57 0.80 4.22 5.27
CA LEU A 57 1.25 3.21 6.22
C LEU A 57 1.19 1.80 5.59
N CYS A 58 0.08 1.50 4.92
CA CYS A 58 -0.16 0.23 4.22
C CYS A 58 0.78 -0.01 3.04
N VAL A 59 1.02 1.02 2.23
CA VAL A 59 1.96 0.99 1.09
C VAL A 59 3.38 0.79 1.59
N GLY A 60 3.81 1.57 2.59
CA GLY A 60 5.13 1.47 3.19
C GLY A 60 5.37 0.07 3.74
N PHE A 61 4.42 -0.48 4.50
CA PHE A 61 4.50 -1.84 5.03
C PHE A 61 4.63 -2.88 3.91
N SER A 62 3.82 -2.77 2.86
CA SER A 62 3.83 -3.71 1.73
C SER A 62 5.17 -3.73 1.00
N ILE A 63 5.83 -2.58 0.83
CA ILE A 63 7.10 -2.45 0.12
C ILE A 63 8.21 -3.31 0.76
N LEU A 64 8.19 -3.50 2.08
CA LEU A 64 9.17 -4.34 2.79
C LEU A 64 9.16 -5.81 2.32
N PHE A 65 8.04 -6.26 1.77
CA PHE A 65 7.84 -7.65 1.36
C PHE A 65 7.96 -7.86 -0.15
N VAL A 66 8.34 -6.83 -0.91
CA VAL A 66 8.47 -6.88 -2.37
C VAL A 66 9.94 -7.00 -2.80
N ASP A 67 10.23 -7.91 -3.72
CA ASP A 67 11.60 -8.14 -4.20
C ASP A 67 11.94 -7.40 -5.52
N TRP A 68 10.94 -6.96 -6.28
CA TRP A 68 11.12 -6.42 -7.63
C TRP A 68 10.66 -4.95 -7.72
N VAL A 69 11.47 -4.11 -8.36
CA VAL A 69 11.16 -2.67 -8.56
C VAL A 69 9.80 -2.49 -9.24
N ARG A 70 9.48 -3.32 -10.24
CA ARG A 70 8.19 -3.25 -10.95
C ARG A 70 7.00 -3.49 -10.02
N THR A 71 7.13 -4.43 -9.09
CA THR A 71 6.08 -4.72 -8.12
C THR A 71 5.98 -3.59 -7.11
N ALA A 72 7.10 -3.01 -6.67
CA ALA A 72 7.09 -1.86 -5.77
C ALA A 72 6.39 -0.65 -6.40
N LEU A 73 6.66 -0.37 -7.69
CA LEU A 73 5.95 0.68 -8.44
C LEU A 73 4.45 0.42 -8.54
N ARG A 74 4.02 -0.85 -8.67
CA ARG A 74 2.60 -1.19 -8.64
C ARG A 74 1.98 -0.94 -7.28
N VAL A 75 2.66 -1.30 -6.18
CA VAL A 75 2.19 -1.01 -4.82
C VAL A 75 2.03 0.51 -4.63
N MET A 76 2.99 1.31 -5.10
CA MET A 76 2.90 2.78 -5.10
C MET A 76 1.70 3.28 -5.91
N LEU A 77 1.49 2.73 -7.10
CA LEU A 77 0.36 3.10 -7.96
C LEU A 77 -0.99 2.73 -7.31
N PHE A 78 -1.11 1.54 -6.72
CA PHE A 78 -2.31 1.14 -5.98
C PHE A 78 -2.55 2.01 -4.75
N GLY A 79 -1.49 2.44 -4.06
CA GLY A 79 -1.56 3.44 -3.00
C GLY A 79 -2.13 4.77 -3.49
N LEU A 80 -1.59 5.30 -4.60
CA LEU A 80 -2.10 6.52 -5.21
C LEU A 80 -3.58 6.38 -5.61
N ILE A 81 -3.96 5.26 -6.22
CA ILE A 81 -5.36 4.97 -6.56
C ILE A 81 -6.22 4.93 -5.30
N GLY A 82 -5.74 4.32 -4.22
CA GLY A 82 -6.45 4.29 -2.92
C GLY A 82 -6.72 5.68 -2.38
N ILE A 83 -5.72 6.57 -2.39
CA ILE A 83 -5.88 7.97 -1.97
C ILE A 83 -6.91 8.69 -2.85
N VAL A 84 -6.84 8.52 -4.17
CA VAL A 84 -7.81 9.13 -5.11
C VAL A 84 -9.22 8.60 -4.85
N LEU A 85 -9.39 7.30 -4.60
CA LEU A 85 -10.70 6.72 -4.30
C LEU A 85 -11.26 7.26 -2.98
N PHE A 86 -10.44 7.39 -1.94
CA PHE A 86 -10.85 8.04 -0.70
C PHE A 86 -11.33 9.47 -0.94
N LEU A 87 -10.55 10.26 -1.70
CA LEU A 87 -10.92 11.63 -2.03
C LEU A 87 -12.27 11.70 -2.77
N VAL A 88 -12.45 10.85 -3.79
CA VAL A 88 -13.68 10.85 -4.61
C VAL A 88 -14.89 10.44 -3.79
N PHE A 89 -14.80 9.40 -2.97
CA PHE A 89 -15.95 8.94 -2.18
C PHE A 89 -16.27 9.84 -1.00
N ASP A 90 -15.27 10.51 -0.42
CA ASP A 90 -15.48 11.52 0.63
C ASP A 90 -16.16 12.77 0.05
N LEU A 91 -15.72 13.26 -1.11
CA LEU A 91 -16.38 14.38 -1.81
C LEU A 91 -17.81 14.08 -2.28
N ALA A 92 -18.10 12.81 -2.58
CA ALA A 92 -19.44 12.36 -2.96
C ALA A 92 -20.32 11.99 -1.75
N ASP A 93 -19.80 12.11 -0.52
CA ASP A 93 -20.44 11.72 0.74
C ASP A 93 -20.98 10.27 0.75
N ILE A 94 -20.26 9.35 0.07
CA ILE A 94 -20.62 7.93 0.00
C ILE A 94 -19.86 7.16 1.08
N GLN A 95 -20.29 7.34 2.33
CA GLN A 95 -19.61 6.80 3.51
C GLN A 95 -19.40 5.29 3.47
N VAL A 96 -20.33 4.54 2.87
CA VAL A 96 -20.24 3.07 2.74
C VAL A 96 -18.94 2.66 2.03
N PHE A 97 -18.57 3.36 0.95
CA PHE A 97 -17.33 3.05 0.23
C PHE A 97 -16.09 3.52 0.98
N VAL A 98 -16.16 4.64 1.70
CA VAL A 98 -15.07 5.11 2.56
C VAL A 98 -14.75 4.06 3.65
N TYR A 99 -15.77 3.59 4.38
CA TYR A 99 -15.58 2.55 5.39
C TYR A 99 -15.12 1.22 4.79
N MET A 100 -15.65 0.86 3.61
CA MET A 100 -15.17 -0.32 2.89
C MET A 100 -13.68 -0.22 2.56
N LEU A 101 -13.21 0.93 2.06
CA LEU A 101 -11.80 1.18 1.76
C LEU A 101 -10.93 1.13 3.01
N ARG A 102 -11.40 1.66 4.15
CA ARG A 102 -10.68 1.58 5.44
C ARG A 102 -10.41 0.14 5.89
N ILE A 103 -11.25 -0.80 5.50
CA ILE A 103 -11.07 -2.23 5.80
C ILE A 103 -10.22 -2.93 4.74
N ILE A 104 -10.50 -2.63 3.46
CA ILE A 104 -9.87 -3.31 2.33
C ILE A 104 -8.40 -2.92 2.15
N VAL A 105 -8.04 -1.65 2.36
CA VAL A 105 -6.66 -1.18 2.18
C VAL A 105 -5.67 -1.89 3.10
N PRO A 106 -5.92 -2.00 4.43
CA PRO A 106 -5.08 -2.81 5.31
C PRO A 106 -5.07 -4.30 4.94
N LEU A 107 -6.22 -4.85 4.52
CA LEU A 107 -6.32 -6.25 4.11
C LEU A 107 -5.42 -6.55 2.90
N PHE A 108 -5.43 -5.69 1.87
CA PHE A 108 -4.55 -5.84 0.72
C PHE A 108 -3.07 -5.68 1.10
N ALA A 109 -2.76 -4.79 2.04
CA ALA A 109 -1.39 -4.64 2.53
C ALA A 109 -0.88 -5.94 3.17
N LEU A 110 -1.73 -6.61 3.96
CA LEU A 110 -1.44 -7.90 4.60
C LEU A 110 -1.29 -9.05 3.61
N PHE A 111 -1.94 -9.00 2.43
CA PHE A 111 -1.72 -10.02 1.41
C PHE A 111 -0.30 -9.99 0.85
N THR A 112 0.45 -8.89 0.96
CA THR A 112 1.83 -8.82 0.48
C THR A 112 2.77 -9.75 1.27
N PRO A 113 2.87 -9.69 2.61
CA PRO A 113 3.65 -10.66 3.38
C PRO A 113 3.07 -12.08 3.27
N VAL A 114 1.74 -12.25 3.25
CA VAL A 114 1.12 -13.59 3.08
C VAL A 114 1.54 -14.23 1.77
N ASN A 115 1.51 -13.49 0.66
CA ASN A 115 1.97 -13.98 -0.63
C ASN A 115 3.47 -14.27 -0.64
N ARG A 116 4.29 -13.45 0.04
CA ARG A 116 5.73 -13.71 0.17
C ARG A 116 5.99 -15.00 0.94
N ILE A 117 5.27 -15.22 2.03
CA ILE A 117 5.38 -16.42 2.86
C ILE A 117 4.88 -17.65 2.08
N ALA A 118 3.69 -17.59 1.48
CA ALA A 118 3.12 -18.69 0.71
C ALA A 118 3.96 -19.09 -0.52
N ASN A 119 4.52 -18.11 -1.25
CA ASN A 119 5.43 -18.40 -2.38
C ASN A 119 6.84 -18.77 -1.91
N GLY A 120 7.27 -18.32 -0.73
CA GLY A 120 8.49 -18.77 -0.05
C GLY A 120 8.38 -20.21 0.49
N PHE A 121 7.16 -20.67 0.76
CA PHE A 121 6.83 -22.07 1.10
C PHE A 121 6.80 -23.02 -0.11
N ARG A 122 7.23 -22.59 -1.31
CA ARG A 122 7.73 -23.53 -2.34
C ARG A 122 9.08 -24.12 -1.88
N ILE A 123 9.01 -24.87 -0.79
CA ILE A 123 10.06 -25.67 -0.18
C ILE A 123 10.12 -26.97 -0.99
N PHE A 124 11.21 -27.16 -1.72
CA PHE A 124 11.76 -28.44 -2.15
C PHE A 124 10.77 -29.52 -2.66
N ALA A 125 10.66 -29.60 -3.98
CA ALA A 125 10.80 -30.86 -4.72
C ALA A 125 11.40 -30.52 -6.10
#